data_AF-A0AAW9I821-F1
#
_entry.id   AF-A0AAW9I821-F1
#
_cell.length_a   1.000
_cell.length_b   1.000
_cell.length_c   1.000
_cell.angle_alpha   90.00
_cell.angle_beta   90.00
_cell.angle_gamma   90.00
#
_symmetry.space_group_name_H-M   'P 1'
#
loop_
_entity.id
_entity.type
_entity.pdbx_description
1 polymer ?
#
loop_
_entity_poly.entity_id
_entity_poly.type
_entity_poly.pdbx_seq_one_letter_code
_entity_poly.pdbx_strand_id
1 'polypeptide(L)'
;MGLFNKESKEDKQAKKIKQFMDRYQLEDLDEKDLIVLQRIATDLAGNSFFKTGMALSFAKAEEQAKVTYLSALTEQNWMIIRQLSRLNKNIEKLLEK
;
A
#
# COMPACT_ATOMS: atom_id res chain seq x y z
N MET A 1 -21.84 -8.63 26.54
CA MET A 1 -21.29 -9.26 25.32
C MET A 1 -22.37 -9.22 24.24
N GLY A 2 -22.17 -8.79 22.99
CA GLY A 2 -21.06 -8.15 22.32
C GLY A 2 -21.70 -7.39 21.16
N LEU A 3 -21.62 -6.06 21.19
CA LEU A 3 -22.14 -5.21 20.14
C LEU A 3 -21.22 -5.37 18.92
N PHE A 4 -21.67 -6.17 17.95
CA PHE A 4 -21.11 -6.16 16.60
C PHE A 4 -21.42 -4.78 15.99
N ASN A 5 -20.54 -3.82 16.25
CA ASN A 5 -20.53 -2.55 15.54
C ASN A 5 -20.11 -2.88 14.10
N LYS A 6 -21.09 -3.03 13.21
CA LYS A 6 -20.89 -3.34 11.80
C LYS A 6 -20.32 -2.09 11.13
N GLU A 7 -19.01 -1.90 11.21
CA GLU A 7 -18.33 -0.84 10.45
C GLU A 7 -18.74 -0.94 8.97
N SER A 8 -19.06 0.21 8.38
CA SER A 8 -19.36 0.32 6.95
C SER A 8 -18.19 -0.22 6.12
N LYS A 9 -18.48 -0.74 4.92
CA LYS A 9 -17.42 -1.17 3.99
C LYS A 9 -16.47 0.00 3.65
N GLU A 10 -17.00 1.22 3.62
CA GLU A 10 -16.25 2.45 3.37
C GLU A 10 -15.32 2.79 4.54
N ASP A 11 -15.78 2.68 5.79
CA ASP A 11 -14.95 2.90 6.99
C ASP A 11 -13.77 1.93 7.06
N LYS A 12 -14.00 0.67 6.67
CA LYS A 12 -12.94 -0.34 6.59
C LYS A 12 -11.93 -0.05 5.50
N GLN A 13 -12.37 0.46 4.35
CA GLN A 13 -11.47 0.87 3.28
C GLN A 13 -10.63 2.08 3.70
N ALA A 14 -11.26 3.10 4.29
CA ALA A 14 -10.57 4.29 4.80
C ALA A 14 -9.49 3.93 5.84
N LYS A 15 -9.82 3.04 6.79
CA LYS A 15 -8.85 2.55 7.79
C LYS A 15 -7.69 1.80 7.16
N LYS A 16 -7.94 0.94 6.17
CA LYS A 16 -6.87 0.23 5.46
C LYS A 16 -5.96 1.18 4.73
N ILE A 17 -6.51 2.17 4.02
CA ILE A 17 -5.74 3.19 3.31
C ILE A 17 -4.86 3.97 4.28
N LYS A 18 -5.41 4.39 5.42
CA LYS A 18 -4.65 5.07 6.47
C LYS A 18 -3.49 4.21 6.97
N GLN A 19 -3.73 2.94 7.30
CA GLN A 19 -2.67 2.00 7.70
C GLN A 19 -1.60 1.79 6.62
N PHE A 20 -2.00 1.81 5.34
CA PHE A 20 -1.08 1.72 4.21
C PHE A 20 -0.22 2.98 4.07
N MET A 21 -0.81 4.16 4.19
CA MET A 21 -0.09 5.43 4.17
C MET A 21 0.92 5.51 5.31
N ASP A 22 0.53 5.12 6.53
CA ASP A 22 1.40 5.11 7.71
C ASP A 22 2.57 4.11 7.51
N ARG A 23 2.29 2.91 6.98
CA ARG A 23 3.30 1.87 6.76
C ARG A 23 4.40 2.31 5.80
N TYR A 24 4.01 2.96 4.71
CA TYR A 24 4.93 3.39 3.66
C TYR A 24 5.36 4.86 3.80
N GLN A 25 4.89 5.55 4.85
CA GLN A 25 5.22 6.93 5.19
C GLN A 25 4.95 7.88 4.00
N LEU A 26 3.71 7.78 3.51
CA LEU A 26 3.20 8.47 2.33
C LEU A 26 2.29 9.66 2.70
N GLU A 27 2.47 10.26 3.88
CA GLU A 27 1.62 11.33 4.40
C GLU A 27 1.68 12.63 3.58
N ASP A 28 2.69 12.71 2.72
CA ASP A 28 3.09 13.90 1.98
C ASP A 28 2.60 13.93 0.52
N LEU A 29 1.83 12.94 0.08
CA LEU A 29 1.37 12.83 -1.31
C LEU A 29 0.19 13.76 -1.61
N ASP A 30 0.10 14.17 -2.88
CA ASP A 30 -0.98 15.04 -3.34
C ASP A 30 -2.32 14.28 -3.48
N GLU A 31 -3.43 15.01 -3.57
CA GLU A 31 -4.76 14.39 -3.67
C GLU A 31 -4.95 13.49 -4.89
N LYS A 32 -4.23 13.74 -5.99
CA LYS A 32 -4.36 12.94 -7.23
C LYS A 32 -3.63 11.61 -7.07
N ASP A 33 -2.44 11.65 -6.48
CA ASP A 33 -1.63 10.49 -6.11
C ASP A 33 -2.35 9.64 -5.06
N LEU A 34 -3.10 10.26 -4.14
CA LEU A 34 -3.92 9.55 -3.14
C LEU A 34 -5.00 8.67 -3.78
N ILE A 35 -5.66 9.13 -4.85
CA ILE A 35 -6.68 8.35 -5.58
C ILE A 35 -6.03 7.12 -6.24
N VAL A 36 -4.88 7.32 -6.87
CA VAL A 36 -4.11 6.22 -7.49
C VAL A 36 -3.65 5.23 -6.42
N LEU A 37 -3.19 5.73 -5.27
CA LEU A 37 -2.81 4.94 -4.11
C LEU A 37 -3.94 4.08 -3.55
N GLN A 38 -5.13 4.66 -3.40
CA GLN A 38 -6.30 3.96 -2.91
C GLN A 38 -6.64 2.76 -3.78
N ARG A 39 -6.52 2.92 -5.11
CA ARG A 39 -6.70 1.81 -6.07
C ARG A 39 -5.62 0.74 -5.91
N ILE A 40 -4.34 1.13 -5.88
CA ILE A 40 -3.23 0.17 -5.74
C ILE A 40 -3.31 -0.58 -4.40
N ALA A 41 -3.62 0.09 -3.30
CA ALA A 41 -3.78 -0.52 -1.98
C ALA A 41 -4.94 -1.54 -1.95
N THR A 42 -6.03 -1.24 -2.66
CA THR A 42 -7.18 -2.16 -2.79
C THR A 42 -6.77 -3.42 -3.57
N ASP A 43 -6.08 -3.25 -4.69
CA ASP A 43 -5.58 -4.35 -5.52
C ASP A 43 -4.55 -5.22 -4.74
N LEU A 44 -3.67 -4.57 -3.96
CA LEU A 44 -2.68 -5.24 -3.12
C LEU A 44 -3.27 -5.99 -1.92
N ALA A 45 -4.36 -5.49 -1.34
CA ALA A 45 -5.07 -6.20 -0.28
C ALA A 45 -5.68 -7.51 -0.80
N GLY A 46 -6.21 -7.51 -2.03
CA GLY A 46 -6.64 -8.73 -2.74
C GLY A 46 -5.48 -9.71 -2.94
N ASN A 47 -4.32 -9.22 -3.38
CA ASN A 47 -3.12 -10.03 -3.52
C ASN A 47 -2.59 -10.56 -2.18
N SER A 48 -2.64 -9.80 -1.08
CA SER A 48 -2.20 -10.30 0.24
C SER A 48 -3.08 -11.44 0.75
N PHE A 49 -4.38 -11.37 0.49
CA PHE A 49 -5.30 -12.48 0.78
C PHE A 49 -4.96 -13.71 -0.08
N PHE A 50 -4.65 -13.50 -1.36
CA PHE A 50 -4.17 -14.56 -2.25
C PHE A 50 -2.86 -15.19 -1.76
N LYS A 51 -1.85 -14.38 -1.36
CA LYS A 51 -0.58 -14.87 -0.80
C LYS A 51 -0.79 -15.72 0.45
N THR A 52 -1.68 -15.29 1.33
CA THR A 52 -2.03 -16.03 2.56
C THR A 52 -2.70 -17.35 2.22
N GLY A 53 -3.64 -17.35 1.27
CA GLY A 53 -4.26 -18.58 0.76
C GLY A 53 -3.25 -19.54 0.13
N MET A 54 -2.27 -19.01 -0.61
CA MET A 54 -1.23 -19.78 -1.27
C MET A 54 -0.23 -20.42 -0.27
N ALA A 55 0.09 -19.70 0.81
CA ALA A 55 0.90 -20.22 1.91
C ALA A 55 0.17 -21.35 2.67
N LEU A 56 -1.15 -21.23 2.82
CA LEU A 56 -1.99 -22.25 3.46
C LEU A 56 -2.32 -23.44 2.55
N SER A 57 -2.26 -23.27 1.22
CA SER A 57 -2.57 -24.31 0.24
C SER A 57 -1.38 -25.21 -0.14
N PHE A 58 -0.27 -25.15 0.61
CA PHE A 58 0.98 -25.87 0.30
C PHE A 58 1.49 -25.66 -1.14
N ALA A 59 1.37 -24.43 -1.67
CA ALA A 59 1.91 -24.13 -3.00
C ALA A 59 3.41 -24.44 -3.07
N LYS A 60 3.90 -24.85 -4.25
CA LYS A 60 5.30 -25.22 -4.46
C LYS A 60 6.24 -24.10 -4.00
N ALA A 61 7.39 -24.47 -3.41
CA ALA A 61 8.37 -23.50 -2.91
C ALA A 61 8.79 -22.47 -3.97
N GLU A 62 8.84 -22.85 -5.24
CA GLU A 62 9.12 -21.95 -6.36
C GLU A 62 8.05 -20.85 -6.51
N GLU A 63 6.76 -21.18 -6.39
CA GLU A 63 5.70 -20.18 -6.47
C GLU A 63 5.72 -19.24 -5.28
N GLN A 64 5.99 -19.77 -4.07
CA GLN A 64 6.16 -18.95 -2.88
C GLN A 64 7.33 -17.97 -3.04
N ALA A 65 8.46 -18.41 -3.59
CA ALA A 65 9.61 -17.55 -3.85
C ALA A 65 9.30 -16.42 -4.86
N LYS A 66 8.59 -16.72 -5.97
CA LYS A 66 8.14 -15.71 -6.95
C LYS A 66 7.25 -14.67 -6.28
N VAL A 67 6.31 -15.11 -5.46
CA VAL A 67 5.40 -14.23 -4.72
C VAL A 67 6.16 -13.34 -3.74
N THR A 68 7.13 -13.87 -3.00
CA THR A 68 7.99 -13.08 -2.10
C THR A 68 8.78 -12.04 -2.88
N TYR A 69 9.39 -12.41 -4.01
CA TYR A 69 10.14 -11.48 -4.86
C TYR A 69 9.26 -10.34 -5.38
N LEU A 70 8.07 -10.65 -5.90
CA LEU A 70 7.10 -9.65 -6.34
C LEU A 70 6.64 -8.73 -5.19
N SER A 71 6.58 -9.25 -3.96
CA SER A 71 6.31 -8.45 -2.76
C SER A 71 7.42 -7.41 -2.55
N ALA A 72 8.68 -7.85 -2.57
CA ALA A 72 9.83 -6.98 -2.39
C ALA A 72 9.94 -5.90 -3.47
N LEU A 73 9.66 -6.23 -4.75
CA LEU A 73 9.61 -5.24 -5.83
C LEU A 73 8.50 -4.20 -5.61
N THR A 74 7.34 -4.63 -5.13
CA THR A 74 6.24 -3.71 -4.82
C THR A 74 6.63 -2.75 -3.71
N GLU A 75 7.25 -3.24 -2.64
CA GLU A 75 7.75 -2.40 -1.53
C GLU A 75 8.83 -1.42 -2.01
N GLN A 76 9.74 -1.87 -2.88
CA GLN A 76 10.74 -1.01 -3.49
C GLN A 76 10.11 0.13 -4.31
N ASN A 77 9.09 -0.18 -5.12
CA ASN A 77 8.38 0.84 -5.91
C ASN A 77 7.77 1.93 -5.02
N TRP A 78 7.23 1.58 -3.85
CA TRP A 78 6.72 2.56 -2.89
C TRP A 78 7.82 3.45 -2.33
N MET A 79 8.98 2.90 -1.99
CA MET A 79 10.12 3.69 -1.56
C MET A 79 10.56 4.68 -2.64
N ILE A 80 10.55 4.27 -3.91
CA ILE A 80 10.87 5.16 -5.04
C ILE A 80 9.87 6.31 -5.13
N ILE A 81 8.56 6.02 -5.11
CA ILE A 81 7.51 7.05 -5.16
C ILE A 81 7.70 8.09 -4.05
N ARG A 82 7.97 7.64 -2.83
CA ARG A 82 8.20 8.52 -1.68
C ARG A 82 9.44 9.40 -1.86
N GLN A 83 10.53 8.83 -2.35
CA GLN A 83 11.77 9.57 -2.58
C GLN A 83 11.59 10.61 -3.70
N LEU A 84 10.83 10.29 -4.76
CA LEU A 84 10.48 11.24 -5.82
C LEU A 84 9.61 12.38 -5.30
N SER A 85 8.59 12.09 -4.48
CA SER A 85 7.76 13.12 -3.85
C SER A 85 8.59 14.08 -2.98
N ARG A 86 9.53 13.56 -2.17
CA ARG A 86 10.47 14.37 -1.38
C ARG A 86 11.36 15.24 -2.25
N LEU A 87 11.88 14.71 -3.36
CA LEU A 87 12.69 15.48 -4.30
C LEU A 87 11.89 16.63 -4.90
N ASN A 88 10.66 16.38 -5.34
CA ASN A 88 9.79 17.43 -5.89
C ASN A 88 9.56 18.57 -4.89
N LYS A 89 9.17 18.23 -3.64
CA LYS A 89 8.98 19.25 -2.59
C LYS A 89 10.24 20.08 -2.31
N ASN A 90 11.41 19.45 -2.37
CA ASN A 90 12.68 20.16 -2.18
C ASN A 90 12.99 21.09 -3.36
N ILE A 91 12.67 20.68 -4.60
CA ILE A 91 12.85 21.51 -5.80
C ILE A 91 11.92 22.72 -5.77
N GLU A 92 10.65 22.54 -5.43
CA GLU A 92 9.67 23.62 -5.30
C GLU A 92 10.15 24.69 -4.30
N LYS A 93 10.61 24.26 -3.11
CA LYS A 93 11.19 25.16 -2.10
C LYS A 93 12.44 25.91 -2.57
N LEU A 94 13.20 25.37 -3.52
CA LEU A 94 14.37 26.04 -4.09
C LEU A 94 13.96 27.09 -5.13
N LEU A 95 12.85 26.88 -5.85
CA LEU A 95 12.33 27.79 -6.88
C LEU A 95 11.52 28.95 -6.29
N GLU A 96 11.00 28.81 -5.07
CA GLU A 96 10.29 29.88 -4.33
C GLU A 96 11.24 30.91 -3.68
N LYS A 97 12.56 30.79 -3.87
CA LYS A 97 13.56 31.79 -3.49
C LYS A 97 13.81 32.81 -4.58
#